data_AF-A0A7X7L0L5-F1
#
_entry.id   AF-A0A7X7L0L5-F1
#
_cell.length_a   1.000
_cell.length_b   1.000
_cell.length_c   1.000
_cell.angle_alpha   90.00
_cell.angle_beta   90.00
_cell.angle_gamma   90.00
#
_symmetry.space_group_name_H-M   'P 1'
#
loop_
_entity.id
_entity.type
_entity.pdbx_description
1 polymer ?
#
loop_
_entity_poly.entity_id
_entity_poly.type
_entity_poly.pdbx_seq_one_letter_code
_entity_poly.pdbx_strand_id
1 'polypeptide(L)'
;MILTITTTYQLATDLGFLVKKNPARVHSFKLAFGTAHVFYPEARAEKCTVALYLDIDPVGLVRRKSSPDSNSFGLWEYVNDR
;
A
#
# COMPACT_ATOMS: atom_id res chain seq x y z
N MET A 1 3.16 -1.18 5.92
CA MET A 1 4.35 -0.65 5.20
C MET A 1 3.98 0.60 4.39
N ILE A 2 4.91 1.53 4.11
CA ILE A 2 4.66 2.75 3.31
C ILE A 2 5.73 2.98 2.23
N LEU A 3 5.32 3.45 1.06
CA LEU A 3 6.18 3.98 0.00
C LEU A 3 5.71 5.38 -0.38
N THR A 4 6.62 6.34 -0.50
CA THR A 4 6.31 7.70 -0.95
C THR A 4 7.17 8.09 -2.13
N ILE A 5 6.57 8.76 -3.12
CA ILE A 5 7.28 9.37 -4.25
C ILE A 5 6.94 10.85 -4.23
N THR A 6 7.97 11.70 -4.20
CA THR A 6 7.82 13.15 -4.16
C THR A 6 8.50 13.77 -5.37
N THR A 7 7.85 14.76 -5.97
CA THR A 7 8.45 15.65 -6.96
C THR A 7 8.25 17.10 -6.56
N THR A 8 9.24 17.93 -6.87
CA THR A 8 9.22 19.40 -6.75
C THR A 8 9.35 20.07 -8.11
N TYR A 9 9.21 19.30 -9.20
CA TYR A 9 9.14 19.86 -10.55
C TYR A 9 7.90 20.77 -10.67
N GLN A 10 8.03 21.89 -11.40
CA GLN A 10 6.92 22.82 -11.62
C GLN A 10 5.72 22.11 -12.27
N LEU A 11 4.51 22.44 -11.83
CA LEU A 11 3.30 21.64 -12.06
C LEU A 11 3.40 20.26 -11.41
N ALA A 12 3.87 20.21 -10.15
CA ALA A 12 4.14 18.96 -9.43
C ALA A 12 2.92 18.02 -9.38
N THR A 13 1.70 18.56 -9.44
CA THR A 13 0.44 17.80 -9.50
C THR A 13 0.36 16.86 -10.72
N ASP A 14 1.17 17.06 -11.76
CA ASP A 14 1.27 16.18 -12.92
C ASP A 14 1.75 14.77 -12.56
N LEU A 15 2.37 14.60 -11.39
CA LEU A 15 2.61 13.30 -10.78
C LEU A 15 1.35 12.43 -10.76
N GLY A 16 0.17 13.03 -10.56
CA GLY A 16 -1.13 12.35 -10.62
C GLY A 16 -1.43 11.71 -11.97
N PHE A 17 -1.07 12.38 -13.07
CA PHE A 17 -1.23 11.83 -14.42
C PHE A 17 -0.24 10.71 -14.69
N LEU A 18 1.03 10.88 -14.31
CA LEU A 18 2.08 9.88 -14.51
C LEU A 18 1.75 8.54 -13.84
N VAL A 19 1.24 8.57 -12.61
CA VAL A 19 0.86 7.36 -11.86
C VAL A 19 -0.61 6.96 -12.07
N LYS A 20 -1.36 7.72 -12.89
CA LYS A 20 -2.79 7.50 -13.19
C LYS A 20 -3.66 7.43 -11.93
N LYS A 21 -3.48 8.36 -11.01
CA LYS A 21 -4.29 8.51 -9.79
C LYS A 21 -4.61 9.98 -9.56
N ASN A 22 -5.90 10.29 -9.43
CA ASN A 22 -6.35 11.65 -9.13
C ASN A 22 -5.96 12.03 -7.69
N PRO A 23 -5.20 13.13 -7.47
CA PRO A 23 -4.83 13.59 -6.13
C PRO A 23 -5.99 13.91 -5.17
N ALA A 24 -7.15 14.28 -5.70
CA ALA A 24 -8.34 14.61 -4.91
C ALA A 24 -9.15 13.37 -4.46
N ARG A 25 -8.66 12.16 -4.74
CA ARG A 25 -9.35 10.90 -4.41
C ARG A 25 -8.39 9.91 -3.77
N VAL A 26 -8.83 9.29 -2.67
CA VAL A 26 -8.17 8.11 -2.11
C VAL A 26 -8.57 6.88 -2.92
N HIS A 27 -7.59 6.10 -3.35
CA HIS A 27 -7.80 4.87 -4.10
C HIS A 27 -7.44 3.68 -3.20
N SER A 28 -8.32 2.69 -3.10
CA SER A 28 -8.07 1.48 -2.32
C SER A 28 -8.18 0.25 -3.23
N PHE A 29 -7.22 -0.65 -3.12
CA PHE A 29 -7.12 -1.87 -3.93
C PHE A 29 -7.13 -3.08 -3.01
N LYS A 30 -8.05 -4.02 -3.25
CA LYS A 30 -8.02 -5.30 -2.55
C LYS A 30 -6.86 -6.14 -3.09
N LEU A 31 -6.02 -6.60 -2.18
CA LEU A 31 -4.95 -7.53 -2.46
C LEU A 31 -5.33 -8.91 -1.95
N ALA A 32 -4.43 -9.86 -2.23
CA ALA A 32 -4.23 -11.07 -1.47
C ALA A 32 -4.52 -10.82 0.03
N PHE A 33 -3.52 -10.31 0.69
CA PHE A 33 -3.30 -10.29 2.13
C PHE A 33 -3.73 -8.98 2.81
N GLY A 34 -4.66 -8.24 2.23
CA GLY A 34 -5.12 -6.98 2.81
C GLY A 34 -5.57 -5.96 1.76
N THR A 35 -5.32 -4.69 2.04
CA THR A 35 -5.70 -3.56 1.19
C THR A 35 -4.49 -2.65 0.95
N ALA A 36 -4.31 -2.20 -0.28
CA ALA A 36 -3.36 -1.14 -0.59
C ALA A 36 -4.09 0.18 -0.79
N HIS A 37 -3.63 1.24 -0.13
CA HIS A 37 -4.19 2.58 -0.22
C HIS A 37 -3.22 3.51 -0.96
N VAL A 38 -3.70 4.23 -1.96
CA VAL A 38 -2.95 5.28 -2.67
C VAL A 38 -3.64 6.62 -2.43
N PHE A 39 -2.88 7.57 -1.89
CA PHE A 39 -3.36 8.91 -1.56
C PHE A 39 -2.23 9.94 -1.66
N TYR A 40 -2.59 11.22 -1.60
CA TYR A 40 -1.66 12.33 -1.76
C TYR A 40 -1.61 13.16 -0.48
N PRO A 41 -0.63 12.93 0.42
CA PRO A 41 -0.47 13.76 1.62
C PRO A 41 -0.16 15.24 1.28
N GLU A 42 0.40 15.51 0.11
CA GLU A 42 0.67 16.85 -0.39
C GLU A 42 0.45 16.89 -1.92
N ALA A 43 -0.33 17.84 -2.40
CA ALA A 43 -0.61 18.03 -3.83
C ALA A 43 -0.74 19.53 -4.14
N ARG A 44 0.40 20.22 -4.22
CA ARG A 44 0.50 21.65 -4.55
C ARG A 44 1.28 21.83 -5.85
N ALA A 45 1.23 23.02 -6.45
CA ALA A 45 1.89 23.29 -7.72
C ALA A 45 3.43 23.18 -7.64
N GLU A 46 3.99 23.48 -6.46
CA GLU A 46 5.43 23.49 -6.18
C GLU A 46 5.96 22.14 -5.70
N LYS A 47 5.08 21.31 -5.13
CA LYS A 47 5.44 20.01 -4.56
C LYS A 47 4.24 19.07 -4.49
N CYS A 48 4.46 17.84 -4.92
CA CYS A 48 3.46 16.79 -4.90
C CYS A 48 4.09 15.49 -4.41
N THR A 49 3.42 14.84 -3.46
CA THR A 49 3.81 13.57 -2.89
C THR A 49 2.65 12.60 -3.02
N VAL A 50 2.89 11.45 -3.65
CA VAL A 50 1.99 10.29 -3.59
C VAL A 50 2.51 9.30 -2.57
N ALA A 51 1.60 8.71 -1.80
CA ALA A 51 1.88 7.65 -0.85
C ALA A 51 1.10 6.38 -1.21
N LEU A 52 1.78 5.25 -1.14
CA LEU A 52 1.21 3.90 -1.13
C LEU A 52 1.36 3.32 0.27
N TYR A 53 0.26 2.96 0.91
CA TYR A 53 0.22 2.34 2.22
C TYR A 53 -0.35 0.93 2.11
N LEU A 54 0.35 -0.06 2.67
CA LEU A 54 -0.13 -1.42 2.79
C LEU A 54 -0.74 -1.64 4.16
N ASP A 55 -2.04 -1.93 4.16
CA ASP A 55 -2.84 -2.37 5.29
C ASP A 55 -3.01 -3.90 5.20
N ILE A 56 -2.29 -4.62 6.04
CA ILE A 56 -2.16 -6.08 5.95
C ILE A 56 -3.13 -6.73 6.95
N ASP A 57 -3.83 -7.78 6.51
CA ASP A 57 -4.59 -8.69 7.37
C ASP A 57 -3.68 -9.87 7.77
N PRO A 58 -3.08 -9.87 8.97
CA PRO A 58 -2.13 -10.90 9.37
C PRO A 58 -2.80 -12.27 9.52
N VAL A 59 -4.07 -12.33 9.93
CA VAL A 59 -4.80 -13.58 10.13
C VAL A 59 -5.17 -14.19 8.77
N GLY A 60 -5.70 -13.37 7.86
CA GLY A 60 -6.01 -13.78 6.50
C GLY A 60 -4.78 -14.14 5.66
N LEU A 61 -3.61 -13.63 6.02
CA LEU A 61 -2.32 -14.00 5.41
C LEU A 61 -1.91 -15.43 5.79
N VAL A 62 -2.03 -15.82 7.07
CA VAL A 62 -1.67 -17.18 7.53
C VAL A 62 -2.66 -18.22 7.05
N ARG A 63 -3.97 -17.96 7.19
CA ARG A 63 -5.02 -18.94 6.87
C ARG A 63 -5.03 -19.40 5.41
N ARG A 64 -4.52 -18.59 4.48
CA ARG A 64 -4.37 -18.99 3.06
C ARG A 64 -3.13 -19.79 2.76
N LYS A 65 -2.13 -19.73 3.65
CA LYS A 65 -0.86 -20.43 3.48
C LYS A 65 -0.90 -21.85 4.02
N SER A 66 -1.80 -22.14 4.96
CA SER A 66 -2.04 -23.49 5.48
C SER A 66 -2.67 -24.38 4.41
N SER A 67 -1.83 -25.02 3.61
CA SER A 67 -2.19 -26.25 2.90
C SER A 67 -2.45 -27.37 3.92
N PRO A 68 -3.27 -28.39 3.62
CA PRO A 68 -3.64 -29.44 4.57
C PRO A 68 -2.45 -30.22 5.18
N ASP A 69 -1.30 -30.22 4.50
CA ASP A 69 -0.10 -30.99 4.87
C ASP A 69 0.94 -30.21 5.70
N SER A 70 0.74 -28.91 5.97
CA SER A 70 1.72 -28.15 6.78
C SER A 70 1.47 -28.37 8.27
N ASN A 71 2.05 -29.44 8.83
CA ASN A 71 1.99 -29.82 10.24
C ASN A 71 2.81 -28.89 11.17
N SER A 72 3.02 -27.63 10.77
CA SER A 72 3.89 -26.67 11.42
C SER A 72 3.08 -25.45 11.88
N PHE A 73 2.26 -25.63 12.92
CA PHE A 73 1.63 -24.53 13.66
C PHE A 73 2.69 -23.74 14.44
N GLY A 74 3.46 -22.90 13.74
CA GLY A 74 4.48 -22.06 14.34
C GLY A 74 3.94 -20.68 14.69
N LEU A 75 4.12 -20.22 15.94
CA LEU A 75 3.77 -18.86 16.39
C LEU A 75 4.35 -17.76 15.48
N TRP A 76 5.52 -18.01 14.88
CA TRP A 76 6.20 -17.12 13.93
C TRP A 76 5.43 -16.86 12.63
N GLU A 77 4.43 -17.69 12.29
CA GLU A 77 3.55 -17.44 11.15
C GLU A 77 2.54 -16.33 11.42
N TYR A 78 2.04 -16.23 12.66
CA TYR A 78 1.06 -15.22 13.08
C TYR A 78 1.70 -13.92 13.55
N VAL A 79 2.91 -14.00 14.11
CA VAL A 79 3.65 -12.85 14.63
C VAL A 79 4.96 -12.71 13.86
N ASN A 80 4.96 -11.81 12.89
CA ASN A 80 6.12 -11.44 12.08
C ASN A 80 5.97 -9.99 11.59
N ASP A 81 7.02 -9.49 10.93
CA ASP A 81 7.19 -8.13 10.46
C ASP A 81 6.71 -7.90 9.00
N ARG A 82 5.95 -8.85 8.44
CA ARG A 82 5.47 -8.76 7.06
C ARG A 82 4.48 -7.63 6.84
#